data_AF-A0A7S3GQZ2-F1
#
_entry.id   AF-A0A7S3GQZ2-F1
#
_cell.length_a   1.000
_cell.length_b   1.000
_cell.length_c   1.000
_cell.angle_alpha   90.00
_cell.angle_beta   90.00
_cell.angle_gamma   90.00
#
_symmetry.space_group_name_H-M   'P 1'
#
loop_
_entity.id
_entity.type
_entity.pdbx_description
1 polymer ?
#
loop_
_entity_poly.entity_id
_entity_poly.type
_entity_poly.pdbx_seq_one_letter_code
_entity_poly.pdbx_strand_id
1 'polypeptide(L)'
;ESFGFAEPIDEIVMEEEGAPEYKIQRLNLLAFPRDCNPVCELTGGKAAVELVTQYLTLYYVSEELAEQAWNGIIKKIAHLLSPLVQPAPIVGTQEERNRRANNIVLS
;
A
#
# COMPACT_ATOMS: atom_id res chain seq x y z
N GLU A 1 -34.99 19.48 -47.23
CA GLU A 1 -33.84 19.47 -46.30
C GLU A 1 -34.35 19.26 -44.89
N SER A 2 -33.78 18.29 -44.16
CA SER A 2 -33.53 18.32 -42.71
C SER A 2 -33.16 16.91 -42.25
N PHE A 3 -31.86 16.61 -42.32
CA PHE A 3 -31.25 15.46 -41.65
C PHE A 3 -31.34 15.73 -40.14
N GLY A 4 -32.05 14.88 -39.40
CA GLY A 4 -32.01 14.85 -37.94
C GLY A 4 -30.64 14.35 -37.50
N PHE A 5 -29.78 15.29 -37.09
CA PHE A 5 -28.48 15.01 -36.51
C PHE A 5 -28.71 14.62 -35.05
N ALA A 6 -28.68 13.32 -34.75
CA ALA A 6 -28.67 12.83 -33.38
C ALA A 6 -27.34 13.25 -32.74
N GLU A 7 -27.42 14.06 -31.70
CA GLU A 7 -26.27 14.47 -30.90
C GLU A 7 -25.63 13.24 -30.24
N PRO A 8 -24.29 13.12 -30.23
CA PRO A 8 -23.63 12.03 -29.52
C PRO A 8 -23.91 12.17 -28.03
N ILE A 9 -24.36 11.07 -27.44
CA ILE A 9 -24.59 10.93 -26.01
C ILE A 9 -23.21 11.08 -25.36
N ASP A 10 -22.98 12.21 -24.68
CA ASP A 10 -21.78 12.40 -23.87
C ASP A 10 -21.59 11.17 -22.99
N GLU A 11 -20.43 10.52 -23.12
CA GLU A 11 -20.03 9.45 -22.22
C GLU A 11 -20.13 9.99 -20.80
N ILE A 12 -21.13 9.49 -20.06
CA ILE A 12 -21.19 9.65 -18.61
C ILE A 12 -20.00 8.87 -18.09
N VAL A 13 -18.86 9.55 -17.97
CA VAL A 13 -17.75 9.10 -17.15
C VAL A 13 -18.31 9.10 -15.74
N MET A 14 -18.80 7.94 -15.31
CA MET A 14 -19.00 7.66 -13.90
C MET A 14 -17.61 7.78 -13.27
N GLU A 15 -17.27 8.97 -12.79
CA GLU A 15 -16.26 9.12 -11.76
C GLU A 15 -16.78 8.28 -10.59
N GLU A 16 -16.32 7.03 -10.50
CA GLU A 16 -16.41 6.29 -9.25
C GLU A 16 -15.86 7.27 -8.21
N GLU A 17 -16.68 7.66 -7.23
CA GLU A 17 -16.22 8.30 -6.01
C GLU A 17 -15.37 7.25 -5.27
N GLY A 18 -14.20 7.00 -5.83
CA GLY A 18 -13.23 6.03 -5.39
C GLY A 18 -12.73 6.49 -4.04
N ALA A 19 -12.68 5.56 -3.10
CA ALA A 19 -12.04 5.79 -1.82
C ALA A 19 -10.69 6.51 -2.04
N PRO A 20 -10.34 7.50 -1.20
CA PRO A 20 -9.15 8.31 -1.41
C PRO A 20 -7.92 7.41 -1.60
N GLU A 21 -7.19 7.64 -2.70
CA GLU A 21 -6.06 6.80 -3.16
C GLU A 21 -5.00 6.63 -2.05
N TYR A 22 -4.85 7.67 -1.23
CA TYR A 22 -4.04 7.69 -0.03
C TYR A 22 -4.64 8.64 1.02
N LYS A 23 -4.24 8.47 2.28
CA LYS A 23 -4.59 9.37 3.39
C LYS A 23 -3.35 9.67 4.22
N ILE A 24 -3.05 10.94 4.43
CA ILE A 24 -1.99 11.38 5.34
C ILE A 24 -2.61 11.65 6.71
N GLN A 25 -2.00 11.10 7.76
CA GLN A 25 -2.47 11.27 9.14
C GLN A 25 -1.30 11.60 10.05
N ARG A 26 -1.58 12.32 11.13
CA ARG A 26 -0.59 12.59 12.17
C ARG A 26 -0.35 11.32 12.98
N LEU A 27 0.92 10.99 13.14
CA LEU A 27 1.34 9.77 13.80
C LEU A 27 1.06 9.82 15.31
N ASN A 28 0.41 8.78 15.83
CA ASN A 28 0.26 8.61 17.28
C ASN A 28 1.45 7.83 17.86
N LEU A 29 2.41 8.56 18.43
CA LEU A 29 3.61 7.97 19.04
C LEU A 29 3.31 7.07 20.26
N LEU A 30 2.13 7.20 20.88
CA LEU A 30 1.73 6.34 22.00
C LEU A 30 1.31 4.94 21.57
N ALA A 31 1.05 4.73 20.27
CA ALA A 31 0.70 3.43 19.72
C ALA A 31 1.92 2.50 19.56
N PHE A 32 3.13 3.05 19.64
CA PHE A 32 4.37 2.29 19.47
C PHE A 32 4.99 1.94 20.83
N PRO A 33 5.57 0.74 20.99
CA PRO A 33 6.29 0.39 22.20
C PRO A 33 7.50 1.31 22.38
N ARG A 34 7.90 1.52 23.64
CA ARG A 34 9.07 2.35 23.96
C ARG A 34 10.27 1.79 23.19
N ASP A 35 10.96 2.68 22.49
CA ASP A 35 12.14 2.43 21.63
C ASP A 35 11.87 1.93 20.20
N CYS A 36 10.61 1.68 19.80
CA CYS A 36 10.25 1.32 18.43
C CYS A 36 9.49 2.44 17.70
N ASN A 37 9.96 3.69 17.82
CA ASN A 37 9.35 4.80 17.09
C ASN A 37 9.65 4.67 15.60
N PRO A 38 8.66 4.87 14.72
CA PRO A 38 8.89 4.81 13.30
C PRO A 38 9.79 5.95 12.84
N VAL A 39 10.63 5.64 11.86
CA VAL A 39 11.56 6.56 11.24
C VAL A 39 11.06 6.93 9.84
N CYS A 40 11.49 8.08 9.35
CA CYS A 40 11.14 8.52 8.01
C CYS A 40 11.88 7.68 6.96
N GLU A 41 11.12 7.15 6.01
CA GLU A 41 11.65 6.33 4.90
C GLU A 41 12.65 7.09 4.01
N LEU A 42 12.52 8.43 3.93
CA LEU A 42 13.35 9.26 3.06
C LEU A 42 14.60 9.80 3.78
N THR A 43 14.47 10.22 5.03
CA THR A 43 15.55 10.94 5.76
C THR A 43 16.17 10.13 6.89
N GLY A 44 15.56 9.01 7.30
CA GLY A 44 15.94 8.26 8.49
C GLY A 44 15.70 9.00 9.82
N GLY A 45 15.12 10.20 9.78
CA GLY A 45 14.79 10.98 10.96
C GLY A 45 13.56 10.45 11.70
N LYS A 46 13.14 11.12 12.79
CA LYS A 46 11.91 10.76 13.50
C LYS A 46 10.69 11.09 12.64
N ALA A 47 9.80 10.13 12.43
CA ALA A 47 8.56 10.38 11.72
C ALA A 47 7.54 11.12 12.59
N ALA A 48 6.74 11.99 11.98
CA ALA A 48 5.63 12.69 12.61
C ALA A 48 4.28 12.41 11.94
N VAL A 49 4.31 11.90 10.70
CA VAL A 49 3.11 11.59 9.91
C VAL A 49 3.22 10.22 9.27
N GLU A 50 2.07 9.62 9.03
CA GLU A 50 1.91 8.36 8.29
C GLU A 50 1.13 8.61 7.00
N LEU A 51 1.64 8.02 5.92
CA LEU A 51 1.00 7.95 4.61
C LEU A 51 0.36 6.57 4.49
N VAL A 52 -0.95 6.51 4.68
CA VAL A 52 -1.74 5.29 4.58
C VAL A 52 -2.25 5.13 3.15
N THR A 53 -1.91 4.02 2.54
CA THR A 53 -2.34 3.67 1.17
C THR A 53 -3.09 2.35 1.22
N GLN A 54 -3.73 1.96 0.12
CA GLN A 54 -4.44 0.66 0.04
C GLN A 54 -3.51 -0.54 0.22
N TYR A 55 -2.21 -0.36 -0.04
CA TYR A 55 -1.24 -1.46 -0.10
C TYR A 55 -0.30 -1.53 1.10
N LEU A 56 0.03 -0.37 1.67
CA LEU A 56 1.05 -0.22 2.70
C LEU A 56 0.92 1.12 3.45
N THR A 57 1.58 1.21 4.59
CA THR A 57 1.69 2.45 5.38
C THR A 57 3.16 2.86 5.44
N LEU A 58 3.47 4.10 5.08
CA LEU A 58 4.82 4.68 5.13
C LEU A 58 4.89 5.82 6.13
N TYR A 59 6.09 6.10 6.63
CA TYR A 59 6.29 7.12 7.65
C TYR A 59 7.19 8.26 7.14
N TYR A 60 6.79 9.50 7.43
CA TYR A 60 7.52 10.70 7.00
C TYR A 60 7.65 11.74 8.12
N VAL A 61 8.60 12.66 7.96
CA VAL A 61 8.84 13.76 8.91
C VAL A 61 7.75 14.84 8.81
N SER A 62 7.28 15.15 7.60
CA SER A 62 6.23 16.16 7.37
C SER A 62 5.23 15.68 6.33
N GLU A 63 4.07 16.33 6.31
CA GLU A 63 3.00 16.07 5.32
C GLU A 63 3.48 16.38 3.90
N GLU A 64 4.24 17.47 3.70
CA GLU A 64 4.73 17.83 2.36
C GLU A 64 5.67 16.75 1.81
N LEU A 65 6.52 16.16 2.65
CA LEU A 65 7.40 15.06 2.24
C LEU A 65 6.60 13.82 1.83
N ALA A 66 5.54 13.51 2.58
CA ALA A 66 4.66 12.38 2.28
C ALA A 66 3.93 12.58 0.93
N GLU A 67 3.41 13.78 0.67
CA GLU A 67 2.79 14.12 -0.60
C GLU A 67 3.78 14.07 -1.78
N GLN A 68 4.98 14.63 -1.60
CA GLN A 68 6.03 14.57 -2.62
C GLN A 68 6.44 13.13 -2.94
N ALA A 69 6.59 12.30 -1.91
CA ALA A 69 6.92 10.89 -2.10
C ALA A 69 5.80 10.13 -2.82
N TRP A 70 4.53 10.41 -2.47
CA TRP A 70 3.36 9.85 -3.14
C TRP A 70 3.33 10.20 -4.62
N ASN A 71 3.38 11.50 -4.94
CA ASN A 71 3.38 12.02 -6.31
C ASN A 71 4.62 11.61 -7.11
N GLY A 72 5.70 11.24 -6.43
CA GLY A 72 6.92 10.74 -7.02
C GLY A 72 6.82 9.25 -7.39
N ILE A 73 7.59 8.43 -6.68
CA ILE A 73 7.74 7.00 -7.02
C ILE A 73 6.74 6.11 -6.30
N ILE A 74 6.28 6.50 -5.10
CA ILE A 74 5.49 5.61 -4.23
C ILE A 74 4.19 5.20 -4.90
N LYS A 75 3.47 6.12 -5.57
CA LYS A 75 2.25 5.78 -6.33
C LYS A 75 2.47 4.65 -7.34
N LYS A 76 3.66 4.59 -7.96
CA LYS A 76 3.99 3.58 -8.98
C LYS A 76 4.42 2.26 -8.36
N ILE A 77 5.07 2.27 -7.20
CA ILE A 77 5.67 1.07 -6.62
C ILE A 77 4.90 0.48 -5.43
N ALA A 78 3.92 1.19 -4.87
CA ALA A 78 3.23 0.78 -3.65
C ALA A 78 2.61 -0.64 -3.75
N HIS A 79 2.01 -0.96 -4.89
CA HIS A 79 1.44 -2.29 -5.15
C HIS A 79 2.49 -3.41 -5.21
N LEU A 80 3.72 -3.10 -5.65
CA LEU A 80 4.84 -4.05 -5.71
C LEU A 80 5.51 -4.24 -4.34
N LEU A 81 5.51 -3.20 -3.51
CA LEU A 81 6.11 -3.22 -2.18
C LEU A 81 5.27 -4.00 -1.16
N SER A 82 3.95 -4.04 -1.33
CA SER A 82 3.04 -4.75 -0.41
C SER A 82 3.48 -6.18 -0.06
N PRO A 83 3.76 -7.09 -1.02
CA PRO A 83 4.21 -8.46 -0.70
C PRO A 83 5.60 -8.53 -0.06
N LEU A 84 6.48 -7.54 -0.32
CA LEU A 84 7.84 -7.55 0.21
C LEU A 84 7.91 -7.18 1.69
N VAL A 85 6.95 -6.38 2.15
CA VAL A 85 6.85 -5.93 3.55
C VAL A 85 6.14 -6.97 4.43
N GLN A 86 5.44 -7.94 3.83
CA GLN A 86 4.78 -8.99 4.61
C GLN A 86 5.82 -9.90 5.29
N PRO A 87 5.61 -10.25 6.58
CA PRO A 87 6.47 -11.23 7.23
C PRO A 87 6.43 -12.52 6.41
N ALA A 88 7.61 -13.07 6.13
CA ALA A 88 7.72 -14.28 5.33
C ALA A 88 6.75 -15.33 5.89
N PRO A 89 5.91 -15.95 5.03
CA PRO A 89 5.01 -16.99 5.50
C PRO A 89 5.87 -18.04 6.19
N ILE A 90 5.48 -18.44 7.41
CA ILE A 90 6.21 -19.42 8.20
C ILE A 90 6.34 -20.67 7.33
N VAL A 91 7.51 -20.83 6.71
CA VAL A 91 7.87 -22.05 6.01
C VAL A 91 7.92 -23.07 7.12
N GLY A 92 6.97 -24.00 7.11
CA GLY A 92 6.86 -25.06 8.10
C GLY A 92 8.25 -25.63 8.42
N THR A 93 8.44 -26.00 9.68
CA THR A 93 9.66 -26.65 10.17
C THR A 93 10.07 -27.78 9.22
N GLN A 94 11.34 -28.18 9.25
CA GLN A 94 11.83 -29.28 8.40
C GLN A 94 10.93 -30.53 8.49
N GLU A 95 10.29 -30.74 9.65
CA GLU A 95 9.33 -31.79 9.92
C GLU A 95 8.03 -31.68 9.10
N GLU A 96 7.47 -30.47 8.97
CA GLU A 96 6.28 -30.21 8.16
C GLU A 96 6.54 -30.40 6.66
N ARG A 97 7.77 -30.08 6.20
CA ARG A 97 8.22 -30.34 4.83
C ARG A 97 8.36 -31.84 4.56
N ASN A 98 8.90 -32.59 5.52
CA ASN A 98 9.05 -34.05 5.40
C ASN A 98 7.70 -34.77 5.41
N ARG A 99 6.72 -34.34 6.20
CA ARG A 99 5.35 -34.91 6.19
C ARG A 99 4.67 -34.78 4.83
N ARG A 100 4.84 -33.65 4.14
CA ARG A 100 4.29 -33.44 2.79
C ARG A 100 4.98 -34.30 1.74
N ALA A 101 6.29 -34.50 1.85
CA ALA A 101 7.04 -35.38 0.94
C ALA A 101 6.59 -36.85 1.06
N ASN A 102 6.36 -37.34 2.27
CA ASN A 102 5.93 -38.73 2.50
C ASN A 102 4.50 -39.02 2.01
N ASN A 103 3.63 -38.00 1.97
CA ASN A 103 2.23 -38.18 1.55
C ASN A 103 2.05 -38.18 0.01
N ILE A 104 3.09 -37.80 -0.75
CA ILE A 104 3.08 -37.81 -2.23
C ILE A 104 3.49 -39.19 -2.79
N VAL A 105 4.12 -40.05 -1.96
CA VAL A 105 4.65 -41.36 -2.38
C VAL A 105 3.62 -42.50 -2.22
N LEU A 106 2.44 -42.21 -1.66
CA LEU A 106 1.38 -43.22 -1.38
C LEU A 106 0.12 -43.08 -2.25
N SER A 107 0.19 -42.33 -3.36
CA SER A 107 -0.86 -42.24 -4.39
C SER A 107 -0.40 -42.80 -5.72
#